data_AF-A0A3R7UST1-F1
#
_entry.id   AF-A0A3R7UST1-F1
#
_cell.length_a   1.000
_cell.length_b   1.000
_cell.length_c   1.000
_cell.angle_alpha   90.00
_cell.angle_beta   90.00
_cell.angle_gamma   90.00
#
_symmetry.space_group_name_H-M   'P 1'
#
loop_
_entity.id
_entity.type
_entity.pdbx_description
1 polymer ?
#
loop_
_entity_poly.entity_id
_entity_poly.type
_entity_poly.pdbx_seq_one_letter_code
_entity_poly.pdbx_strand_id
1 'polypeptide(L)'
;MATKDWLDFPAFDVARWEAEAARTPPADPSAWYKPHWVPSARAVELPAKALAAKSEGNRWSLTESIQQASEVMPALMGGAEGIRFQDERCTWEWLNGVHLKMIHLHLDADRVELAGFPLKQMREAGWKGSCARNLGTVTAEEVRQHADTLSALPSVRKWAIDTSDAADPVAALCSGLVQVHGAWNAFEAVGLEIATERECFVWRHQMRPHVLEGVAMTRAMRILWQRWLKSRSQAPANIWLDARTYRPEVGEGLSTDRLIGMTSAAYASALGGPDSLEVLPHDSGDGMASSEGKRWARNIQHLMREEAGLHRVFDPMGGSRVVEAWTASLVEAAWDAFEKQMQS
;
A
#
# COMPACT_ATOMS: atom_id res chain seq x y z
N MET A 1 -21.23 0.47 45.84
CA MET A 1 -20.86 1.12 44.57
C MET A 1 -19.52 1.79 44.81
N ALA A 2 -18.44 1.33 44.16
CA ALA A 2 -17.15 2.01 44.26
C ALA A 2 -17.30 3.39 43.57
N THR A 3 -17.17 4.46 44.36
CA THR A 3 -16.98 5.82 43.84
C THR A 3 -15.74 5.79 42.95
N LYS A 4 -15.91 6.14 41.68
CA LYS A 4 -14.79 6.26 40.76
C LYS A 4 -14.10 7.58 41.08
N ASP A 5 -13.16 7.57 42.02
CA ASP A 5 -12.43 8.75 42.52
C ASP A 5 -11.76 9.56 41.38
N TRP A 6 -11.57 8.97 40.19
CA TRP A 6 -11.08 9.67 39.00
C TRP A 6 -12.11 10.57 38.28
N LEU A 7 -13.39 10.53 38.67
CA LEU A 7 -14.43 11.45 38.15
C LEU A 7 -14.54 12.75 38.98
N ASP A 8 -13.87 12.82 40.12
CA ASP A 8 -13.93 13.99 41.04
C ASP A 8 -12.89 15.07 40.69
N PHE A 9 -12.15 14.91 39.59
CA PHE A 9 -11.26 15.94 39.06
C PHE A 9 -12.05 16.96 38.24
N PRO A 10 -11.67 18.25 38.27
CA PRO A 10 -12.19 19.22 37.31
C PRO A 10 -11.89 18.75 35.89
N ALA A 11 -12.78 19.08 34.96
CA ALA A 11 -12.58 18.76 33.55
C ALA A 11 -11.21 19.26 33.06
N PHE A 12 -10.59 18.51 32.14
CA PHE A 12 -9.30 18.88 31.58
C PHE A 12 -9.36 20.28 30.94
N ASP A 13 -8.57 21.21 31.48
CA ASP A 13 -8.47 22.59 31.02
C ASP A 13 -7.32 22.71 30.01
N VAL A 14 -7.68 22.76 28.73
CA VAL A 14 -6.73 22.87 27.61
C VAL A 14 -5.91 24.15 27.72
N ALA A 15 -6.53 25.28 28.06
CA ALA A 15 -5.84 26.57 28.13
C ALA A 15 -4.81 26.60 29.26
N ARG A 16 -5.15 25.99 30.40
CA ARG A 16 -4.20 25.81 31.50
C ARG A 16 -3.04 24.92 31.10
N TRP A 17 -3.31 23.78 30.45
CA TRP A 17 -2.26 22.89 29.97
C TRP A 17 -1.35 23.58 28.95
N GLU A 18 -1.90 24.34 28.00
CA GLU A 18 -1.13 25.11 27.01
C GLU A 18 -0.26 26.17 27.68
N ALA A 19 -0.77 26.86 28.70
CA ALA A 19 0.01 27.83 29.49
C ALA A 19 1.14 27.19 30.30
N GLU A 20 0.94 25.97 30.81
CA GLU A 20 1.98 25.19 31.47
C GLU A 20 3.01 24.64 30.46
N ALA A 21 2.56 24.15 29.30
CA ALA A 21 3.40 23.60 28.23
C ALA A 21 4.22 24.66 27.50
N ALA A 22 3.71 25.88 27.33
CA ALA A 22 4.43 27.01 26.72
C ALA A 22 5.71 27.40 27.49
N ARG A 23 5.87 26.93 28.74
CA ARG A 23 7.11 27.08 29.53
C ARG A 23 8.25 26.20 29.00
N THR A 24 7.96 25.26 28.11
CA THR A 24 8.93 24.41 27.42
C THR A 24 8.64 24.49 25.92
N PRO A 25 9.17 25.48 25.20
CA PRO A 25 8.86 25.67 23.79
C PRO A 25 9.23 24.42 22.98
N PRO A 26 8.42 24.05 21.97
CA PRO A 26 8.73 22.91 21.11
C PRO A 26 10.06 23.16 20.37
N ALA A 27 10.84 22.11 20.18
CA ALA A 27 12.14 22.19 19.50
C ALA A 27 12.03 22.63 18.02
N ASP A 28 10.86 22.45 17.39
CA ASP A 28 10.57 22.89 16.04
C ASP A 28 9.10 23.37 15.91
N PRO A 29 8.86 24.66 15.62
CA PRO A 29 7.52 25.21 15.44
C PRO A 29 6.89 24.93 14.06
N SER A 30 7.66 24.40 13.10
CA SER A 30 7.15 24.00 11.78
C SER A 30 6.47 22.63 11.78
N ALA A 31 6.57 21.91 12.90
CA ALA A 31 6.22 20.51 12.95
C ALA A 31 4.71 20.32 12.88
N TRP A 32 4.29 19.52 11.90
CA TRP A 32 3.06 18.74 11.89
C TRP A 32 2.79 18.00 13.22
N TYR A 33 3.78 17.92 14.11
CA TYR A 33 3.74 17.42 15.46
C TYR A 33 3.22 18.47 16.45
N LYS A 34 1.90 18.50 16.63
CA LYS A 34 1.32 19.09 17.83
C LYS A 34 1.62 18.17 19.02
N PRO A 35 2.02 18.72 20.19
CA PRO A 35 2.28 17.92 21.39
C PRO A 35 1.01 17.21 21.91
N HIS A 36 -0.17 17.69 21.52
CA HIS A 36 -1.44 17.07 21.83
C HIS A 36 -2.44 17.25 20.68
N TRP A 37 -3.41 16.33 20.59
CA TRP A 37 -4.49 16.39 19.62
C TRP A 37 -5.83 16.30 20.36
N VAL A 38 -6.72 17.24 20.05
CA VAL A 38 -8.09 17.27 20.53
C VAL A 38 -9.00 16.47 19.58
N PRO A 39 -10.16 15.96 20.06
CA PRO A 39 -11.08 15.24 19.19
C PRO A 39 -11.43 16.08 17.95
N SER A 40 -11.20 15.53 16.76
CA SER A 40 -11.69 16.14 15.53
C SER A 40 -13.13 15.67 15.29
N ALA A 41 -13.96 16.52 14.69
CA ALA A 41 -15.36 16.18 14.38
C ALA A 41 -15.52 15.22 13.19
N ARG A 42 -14.43 14.75 12.57
CA ARG A 42 -14.42 13.99 11.30
C ARG A 42 -13.70 12.66 11.43
N ALA A 43 -14.23 11.74 12.22
CA ALA A 43 -13.85 10.33 12.06
C ALA A 43 -14.44 9.84 10.73
N VAL A 44 -13.60 9.43 9.78
CA VAL A 44 -14.04 8.89 8.50
C VAL A 44 -14.03 7.37 8.59
N GLU A 45 -15.17 6.75 8.31
CA GLU A 45 -15.21 5.29 8.22
C GLU A 45 -14.36 4.83 7.03
N LEU A 46 -13.28 4.10 7.32
CA LEU A 46 -12.36 3.63 6.29
C LEU A 46 -13.04 2.57 5.39
N PRO A 47 -12.96 2.67 4.05
CA PRO A 47 -13.46 1.64 3.15
C PRO A 47 -12.80 0.28 3.39
N ALA A 48 -13.50 -0.81 3.07
CA ALA A 48 -12.99 -2.17 3.23
C ALA A 48 -11.74 -2.44 2.34
N LYS A 49 -11.03 -3.52 2.66
CA LYS A 49 -9.90 -4.01 1.87
C LYS A 49 -10.40 -4.72 0.62
N ALA A 50 -9.57 -4.77 -0.42
CA ALA A 50 -9.86 -5.58 -1.60
C ALA A 50 -9.65 -7.08 -1.31
N LEU A 51 -8.72 -7.40 -0.42
CA LEU A 51 -8.39 -8.77 -0.02
C LEU A 51 -9.40 -9.38 0.97
N ALA A 52 -9.95 -8.58 1.89
CA ALA A 52 -10.74 -9.08 3.02
C ALA A 52 -11.80 -8.07 3.48
N ALA A 53 -12.93 -8.59 3.98
CA ALA A 53 -13.95 -7.77 4.61
C ALA A 53 -13.49 -7.26 5.99
N LYS A 54 -14.11 -6.18 6.49
CA LYS A 54 -13.78 -5.60 7.82
C LYS A 54 -13.89 -6.61 8.97
N SER A 55 -14.85 -7.53 8.88
CA SER A 55 -15.08 -8.60 9.87
C SER A 55 -13.97 -9.64 9.92
N GLU A 56 -13.14 -9.74 8.88
CA GLU A 56 -12.02 -10.68 8.80
C GLU A 56 -10.71 -10.09 9.35
N GLY A 57 -10.75 -8.84 9.82
CA GLY A 57 -9.63 -8.12 10.39
C GLY A 57 -8.80 -7.37 9.34
N ASN A 58 -7.49 -7.31 9.57
CA ASN A 58 -6.52 -6.58 8.78
C ASN A 58 -5.47 -7.52 8.15
N ARG A 59 -5.91 -8.61 7.55
CA ARG A 59 -5.01 -9.57 6.88
C ARG A 59 -4.36 -8.95 5.64
N TRP A 60 -3.11 -9.29 5.37
CA TRP A 60 -2.40 -8.92 4.13
C TRP A 60 -1.73 -10.16 3.54
N SER A 61 -1.54 -10.14 2.22
CA SER A 61 -0.74 -11.11 1.49
C SER A 61 0.74 -10.80 1.69
N LEU A 62 1.47 -11.77 2.23
CA LEU A 62 2.91 -11.68 2.46
C LEU A 62 3.63 -11.92 1.13
N THR A 63 4.08 -10.86 0.47
CA THR A 63 4.59 -10.90 -0.91
C THR A 63 6.10 -10.74 -0.98
N GLU A 64 6.76 -11.48 -1.87
CA GLU A 64 8.21 -11.42 -2.11
C GLU A 64 8.53 -11.30 -3.61
N SER A 65 9.47 -10.41 -3.96
CA SER A 65 10.02 -10.34 -5.31
C SER A 65 11.04 -11.45 -5.57
N ILE A 66 10.86 -12.12 -6.69
CA ILE A 66 11.72 -13.20 -7.14
C ILE A 66 12.65 -12.64 -8.23
N GLN A 67 13.96 -12.85 -8.05
CA GLN A 67 14.97 -12.43 -9.03
C GLN A 67 15.58 -13.61 -9.78
N GLN A 68 15.43 -14.83 -9.25
CA GLN A 68 15.91 -16.06 -9.85
C GLN A 68 14.92 -17.21 -9.62
N ALA A 69 14.81 -18.14 -10.59
CA ALA A 69 13.91 -19.30 -10.51
C ALA A 69 14.08 -20.12 -9.21
N SER A 70 15.33 -20.25 -8.75
CA SER A 70 15.69 -20.99 -7.54
C SER A 70 15.12 -20.39 -6.25
N GLU A 71 14.60 -19.16 -6.28
CA GLU A 71 14.07 -18.45 -5.12
C GLU A 71 12.57 -18.68 -4.90
N VAL A 72 11.85 -19.13 -5.94
CA VAL A 72 10.39 -19.32 -5.90
C VAL A 72 9.99 -20.29 -4.77
N MET A 73 10.53 -21.50 -4.79
CA MET A 73 10.19 -22.51 -3.78
C MET A 73 10.66 -22.13 -2.37
N PRO A 74 11.89 -21.63 -2.16
CA PRO A 74 12.32 -21.10 -0.86
C PRO A 74 11.42 -19.99 -0.30
N ALA A 75 10.92 -19.07 -1.13
CA ALA A 75 10.00 -18.03 -0.71
C ALA A 75 8.66 -18.63 -0.24
N LEU A 76 8.05 -19.49 -1.06
CA LEU A 76 6.76 -20.12 -0.78
C LEU A 76 6.83 -21.06 0.44
N MET A 77 7.87 -21.90 0.53
CA MET A 77 8.10 -22.77 1.70
C MET A 77 8.44 -21.95 2.96
N GLY A 78 8.97 -20.74 2.78
CA GLY A 78 9.18 -19.75 3.84
C GLY A 78 7.92 -18.99 4.25
N GLY A 79 6.74 -19.37 3.73
CA GLY A 79 5.45 -18.80 4.09
C GLY A 79 5.07 -17.54 3.31
N ALA A 80 5.75 -17.23 2.19
CA ALA A 80 5.24 -16.22 1.27
C ALA A 80 3.91 -16.70 0.65
N GLU A 81 2.92 -15.82 0.65
CA GLU A 81 1.60 -16.05 0.05
C GLU A 81 1.49 -15.38 -1.32
N GLY A 82 2.35 -14.40 -1.59
CA GLY A 82 2.48 -13.73 -2.87
C GLY A 82 3.89 -13.80 -3.41
N ILE A 83 4.02 -13.95 -4.72
CA ILE A 83 5.29 -13.79 -5.43
C ILE A 83 5.15 -12.74 -6.53
N ARG A 84 6.23 -12.00 -6.76
CA ARG A 84 6.25 -10.94 -7.76
C ARG A 84 7.39 -11.11 -8.75
N PHE A 85 7.06 -10.97 -10.02
CA PHE A 85 8.01 -10.93 -11.14
C PHE A 85 8.06 -9.51 -11.71
N GLN A 86 9.27 -8.95 -11.79
CA GLN A 86 9.52 -7.57 -12.24
C GLN A 86 10.74 -7.46 -13.16
N ASP A 87 11.07 -8.54 -13.84
CA ASP A 87 12.25 -8.65 -14.68
C ASP A 87 11.89 -9.48 -15.92
N GLU A 88 12.42 -9.08 -17.07
CA GLU A 88 12.16 -9.71 -18.37
C GLU A 88 12.56 -11.19 -18.42
N ARG A 89 13.50 -11.61 -17.57
CA ARG A 89 13.96 -13.01 -17.50
C ARG A 89 12.98 -13.94 -16.78
N CYS A 90 11.96 -13.39 -16.13
CA CYS A 90 10.96 -14.20 -15.43
C CYS A 90 10.08 -14.92 -16.47
N THR A 91 9.97 -16.25 -16.36
CA THR A 91 9.16 -17.05 -17.29
C THR A 91 8.16 -17.94 -16.55
N TRP A 92 7.22 -18.50 -17.30
CA TRP A 92 6.24 -19.45 -16.77
C TRP A 92 6.90 -20.68 -16.11
N GLU A 93 8.03 -21.16 -16.64
CA GLU A 93 8.74 -22.34 -16.14
C GLU A 93 9.26 -22.17 -14.70
N TRP A 94 9.45 -20.94 -14.23
CA TRP A 94 9.84 -20.67 -12.84
C TRP A 94 8.75 -21.10 -11.85
N LEU A 95 7.52 -21.23 -12.32
CA LEU A 95 6.34 -21.65 -11.55
C LEU A 95 6.10 -23.16 -11.63
N ASN A 96 7.03 -23.94 -12.17
CA ASN A 96 6.92 -25.40 -12.20
C ASN A 96 6.79 -25.96 -10.77
N GLY A 97 5.70 -26.70 -10.53
CA GLY A 97 5.36 -27.23 -9.20
C GLY A 97 4.61 -26.26 -8.29
N VAL A 98 4.35 -25.03 -8.72
CA VAL A 98 3.57 -24.04 -7.97
C VAL A 98 2.08 -24.18 -8.30
N HIS A 99 1.26 -24.33 -7.27
CA HIS A 99 -0.19 -24.34 -7.43
C HIS A 99 -0.75 -22.92 -7.32
N LEU A 100 -1.10 -22.31 -8.46
CA LEU A 100 -1.55 -20.90 -8.51
C LEU A 100 -2.79 -20.60 -7.64
N LYS A 101 -3.64 -21.57 -7.34
CA LYS A 101 -4.79 -21.37 -6.44
C LYS A 101 -4.39 -21.02 -5.00
N MET A 102 -3.17 -21.36 -4.59
CA MET A 102 -2.67 -21.19 -3.23
C MET A 102 -1.90 -19.89 -3.03
N ILE A 103 -1.61 -19.14 -4.10
CA ILE A 103 -0.75 -17.95 -4.05
C ILE A 103 -1.35 -16.78 -4.82
N HIS A 104 -0.89 -15.57 -4.50
CA HIS A 104 -1.01 -14.42 -5.40
C HIS A 104 0.23 -14.32 -6.29
N LEU A 105 0.04 -14.30 -7.60
CA LEU A 105 1.11 -14.03 -8.55
C LEU A 105 0.93 -12.62 -9.11
N HIS A 106 1.97 -11.80 -8.92
CA HIS A 106 2.02 -10.41 -9.36
C HIS A 106 3.04 -10.26 -10.49
N LEU A 107 2.57 -9.96 -11.68
CA LEU A 107 3.40 -9.63 -12.84
C LEU A 107 3.40 -8.11 -13.04
N ASP A 108 4.59 -7.56 -13.24
CA ASP A 108 4.78 -6.16 -13.65
C ASP A 108 4.74 -6.08 -15.17
N ALA A 109 3.62 -5.64 -15.74
CA ALA A 109 3.37 -5.73 -17.18
C ALA A 109 4.26 -4.78 -18.02
N ASP A 110 4.96 -3.86 -17.35
CA ASP A 110 5.95 -2.96 -17.96
C ASP A 110 7.36 -3.56 -18.04
N ARG A 111 7.61 -4.65 -17.29
CA ARG A 111 8.96 -5.25 -17.17
C ARG A 111 9.02 -6.70 -17.59
N VAL A 112 7.90 -7.42 -17.53
CA VAL A 112 7.81 -8.84 -17.85
C VAL A 112 7.33 -9.02 -19.29
N GLU A 113 7.96 -9.92 -20.05
CA GLU A 113 7.49 -10.30 -21.38
C GLU A 113 6.28 -11.25 -21.28
N LEU A 114 5.07 -10.70 -21.37
CA LEU A 114 3.82 -11.46 -21.22
C LEU A 114 3.64 -12.58 -22.26
N ALA A 115 4.31 -12.49 -23.41
CA ALA A 115 4.28 -13.55 -24.42
C ALA A 115 4.85 -14.89 -23.88
N GLY A 116 5.74 -14.84 -22.90
CA GLY A 116 6.29 -16.01 -22.21
C GLY A 116 5.34 -16.66 -21.19
N PHE A 117 4.11 -16.15 -21.02
CA PHE A 117 3.15 -16.62 -20.02
C PHE A 117 1.88 -17.19 -20.69
N PRO A 118 1.53 -18.48 -20.47
CA PRO A 118 0.34 -19.09 -21.04
C PRO A 118 -0.92 -18.67 -20.26
N LEU A 119 -1.39 -17.44 -20.48
CA LEU A 119 -2.49 -16.81 -19.72
C LEU A 119 -3.76 -17.67 -19.59
N LYS A 120 -4.12 -18.42 -20.64
CA LYS A 120 -5.25 -19.36 -20.61
C LYS A 120 -5.03 -20.47 -19.59
N GLN A 121 -3.84 -21.08 -19.57
CA GLN A 121 -3.47 -22.12 -18.61
C GLN A 121 -3.40 -21.54 -17.20
N MET A 122 -2.87 -20.33 -17.04
CA MET A 122 -2.82 -19.64 -15.74
C MET A 122 -4.22 -19.41 -15.18
N ARG A 123 -5.16 -18.97 -16.02
CA ARG A 123 -6.57 -18.83 -15.64
C ARG A 123 -7.17 -20.16 -15.17
N GLU A 124 -6.98 -21.22 -15.94
CA GLU A 124 -7.50 -22.57 -15.63
C GLU A 124 -6.86 -23.12 -14.34
N ALA A 125 -5.59 -22.79 -14.09
CA ALA A 125 -4.88 -23.06 -12.84
C ALA A 125 -5.34 -22.16 -11.67
N GLY A 126 -6.23 -21.20 -11.90
CA GLY A 126 -6.87 -20.36 -10.88
C GLY A 126 -6.01 -19.19 -10.41
N TRP A 127 -5.28 -18.55 -11.33
CA TRP A 127 -4.47 -17.38 -11.05
C TRP A 127 -5.25 -16.24 -10.37
N LYS A 128 -4.66 -15.74 -9.28
CA LYS A 128 -5.05 -14.53 -8.55
C LYS A 128 -3.85 -13.61 -8.41
N GLY A 129 -4.09 -12.32 -8.26
CA GLY A 129 -3.04 -11.31 -8.08
C GLY A 129 -3.16 -10.20 -9.10
N SER A 130 -2.05 -9.80 -9.71
CA SER A 130 -2.01 -8.68 -10.64
C SER A 130 -1.16 -8.97 -11.86
N CYS A 131 -1.51 -8.36 -12.98
CA CYS A 131 -0.70 -8.19 -14.16
C CYS A 131 -0.84 -6.73 -14.57
N ALA A 132 -0.23 -5.86 -13.78
CA ALA A 132 -0.60 -4.45 -13.77
C ALA A 132 0.39 -3.59 -14.53
N ARG A 133 -0.14 -2.74 -15.41
CA ARG A 133 0.58 -1.75 -16.23
C ARG A 133 0.50 -0.37 -15.59
N ASN A 134 1.60 0.37 -15.56
CA ASN A 134 1.71 1.67 -14.92
C ASN A 134 0.92 2.73 -15.69
N LEU A 135 -0.01 3.39 -15.00
CA LEU A 135 -0.89 4.41 -15.59
C LEU A 135 -0.18 5.73 -15.88
N GLY A 136 0.93 6.04 -15.21
CA GLY A 136 1.67 7.28 -15.41
C GLY A 136 2.32 7.43 -16.78
N THR A 137 2.47 6.33 -17.53
CA THR A 137 3.14 6.32 -18.84
C THR A 137 2.30 5.66 -19.95
N VAL A 138 1.07 5.24 -19.67
CA VAL A 138 0.30 4.39 -20.59
C VAL A 138 -0.30 5.18 -21.76
N THR A 139 -0.22 4.62 -22.95
CA THR A 139 -0.89 5.12 -24.16
C THR A 139 -2.22 4.40 -24.42
N ALA A 140 -3.11 5.01 -25.23
CA ALA A 140 -4.38 4.39 -25.60
C ALA A 140 -4.21 3.01 -26.29
N GLU A 141 -3.17 2.86 -27.14
CA GLU A 141 -2.89 1.57 -27.79
C GLU A 141 -2.48 0.49 -26.78
N GLU A 142 -1.61 0.84 -25.83
CA GLU A 142 -1.19 -0.08 -24.78
C GLU A 142 -2.35 -0.45 -23.85
N VAL A 143 -3.25 0.49 -23.54
CA VAL A 143 -4.49 0.18 -22.82
C VAL A 143 -5.27 -0.87 -23.58
N ARG A 144 -5.54 -0.67 -24.87
CA ARG A 144 -6.33 -1.61 -25.68
C ARG A 144 -5.69 -2.99 -25.69
N GLN A 145 -4.40 -3.06 -26.03
CA GLN A 145 -3.67 -4.31 -26.11
C GLN A 145 -3.68 -5.06 -24.76
N HIS A 146 -3.45 -4.34 -23.65
CA HIS A 146 -3.41 -4.94 -22.31
C HIS A 146 -4.80 -5.40 -21.85
N ALA A 147 -5.84 -4.58 -22.09
CA ALA A 147 -7.22 -4.92 -21.78
C ALA A 147 -7.69 -6.15 -22.55
N ASP A 148 -7.41 -6.22 -23.85
CA ASP A 148 -7.76 -7.36 -24.71
C ASP A 148 -7.05 -8.64 -24.26
N THR A 149 -5.74 -8.54 -23.98
CA THR A 149 -4.90 -9.66 -23.50
C THR A 149 -5.43 -10.25 -22.20
N LEU A 150 -5.92 -9.41 -21.28
CA LEU A 150 -6.42 -9.81 -19.96
C LEU A 150 -7.94 -9.86 -19.86
N SER A 151 -8.66 -9.73 -20.97
CA SER A 151 -10.14 -9.72 -21.02
C SER A 151 -10.77 -10.97 -20.40
N ALA A 152 -10.09 -12.11 -20.57
CA ALA A 152 -10.47 -13.41 -20.03
C ALA A 152 -10.12 -13.63 -18.54
N LEU A 153 -9.51 -12.64 -17.87
CA LEU A 153 -8.94 -12.74 -16.51
C LEU A 153 -9.57 -11.72 -15.54
N PRO A 154 -10.85 -11.87 -15.15
CA PRO A 154 -11.53 -10.91 -14.29
C PRO A 154 -11.01 -10.88 -12.85
N SER A 155 -10.32 -11.94 -12.40
CA SER A 155 -9.72 -12.04 -11.05
C SER A 155 -8.39 -11.30 -10.91
N VAL A 156 -7.82 -10.80 -12.01
CA VAL A 156 -6.48 -10.21 -12.05
C VAL A 156 -6.59 -8.69 -12.10
N ARG A 157 -5.84 -8.02 -11.25
CA ARG A 157 -5.71 -6.56 -11.30
C ARG A 157 -4.81 -6.16 -12.48
N LYS A 158 -5.24 -5.18 -13.28
CA LYS A 158 -4.67 -4.83 -14.58
C LYS A 158 -3.97 -3.48 -14.64
N TRP A 159 -4.30 -2.57 -13.72
CA TRP A 159 -3.90 -1.16 -13.79
C TRP A 159 -3.17 -0.76 -12.52
N ALA A 160 -1.96 -0.21 -12.64
CA ALA A 160 -1.15 0.21 -11.52
C ALA A 160 -1.07 1.74 -11.44
N ILE A 161 -1.53 2.29 -10.33
CA ILE A 161 -1.15 3.61 -9.86
C ILE A 161 0.16 3.41 -9.10
N ASP A 162 1.27 3.99 -9.57
CA ASP A 162 2.56 3.81 -8.92
C ASP A 162 3.07 5.13 -8.35
N THR A 163 3.07 5.22 -7.02
CA THR A 163 3.55 6.39 -6.29
C THR A 163 4.78 6.06 -5.45
N SER A 164 5.50 4.99 -5.80
CA SER A 164 6.62 4.46 -5.02
C SER A 164 7.87 5.36 -5.03
N ASP A 165 8.00 6.25 -6.02
CA ASP A 165 9.15 7.13 -6.20
C ASP A 165 9.00 8.50 -5.51
N ALA A 166 7.80 8.82 -5.00
CA ALA A 166 7.53 10.10 -4.36
C ALA A 166 7.79 10.03 -2.85
N ALA A 167 8.72 10.87 -2.37
CA ALA A 167 9.07 10.94 -0.95
C ALA A 167 8.07 11.76 -0.12
N ASP A 168 7.53 12.85 -0.68
CA ASP A 168 6.52 13.69 -0.02
C ASP A 168 5.13 13.04 -0.11
N PRO A 169 4.43 12.80 1.01
CA PRO A 169 3.13 12.12 0.99
C PRO A 169 2.06 12.84 0.19
N VAL A 170 2.00 14.17 0.22
CA VAL A 170 0.98 14.95 -0.50
C VAL A 170 1.24 14.87 -2.01
N ALA A 171 2.49 15.05 -2.44
CA ALA A 171 2.89 14.91 -3.82
C ALA A 171 2.66 13.49 -4.35
N ALA A 172 2.95 12.46 -3.55
CA ALA A 172 2.68 11.07 -3.89
C ALA A 172 1.19 10.81 -4.15
N LEU A 173 0.32 11.23 -3.21
CA LEU A 173 -1.13 11.06 -3.34
C LEU A 173 -1.71 11.86 -4.51
N CYS A 174 -1.25 13.10 -4.70
CA CYS A 174 -1.62 13.93 -5.84
C CYS A 174 -1.21 13.29 -7.17
N SER A 175 0.04 12.82 -7.28
CA SER A 175 0.55 12.12 -8.47
C SER A 175 -0.31 10.90 -8.80
N GLY A 176 -0.70 10.11 -7.79
CA GLY A 176 -1.59 8.96 -8.01
C GLY A 176 -2.93 9.35 -8.64
N LEU A 177 -3.57 10.42 -8.17
CA LEU A 177 -4.81 10.94 -8.76
C LEU A 177 -4.62 11.44 -10.20
N VAL A 178 -3.49 12.10 -10.48
CA VAL A 178 -3.13 12.57 -11.82
C VAL A 178 -2.94 11.40 -12.77
N GLN A 179 -2.25 10.33 -12.36
CA GLN A 179 -2.04 9.14 -13.19
C GLN A 179 -3.37 8.50 -13.61
N VAL A 180 -4.30 8.29 -12.65
CA VAL A 180 -5.61 7.72 -12.98
C VAL A 180 -6.41 8.67 -13.87
N HIS A 181 -6.37 9.98 -13.60
CA HIS A 181 -7.07 10.95 -14.44
C HIS A 181 -6.51 10.98 -15.87
N GLY A 182 -5.19 10.99 -16.04
CA GLY A 182 -4.57 10.93 -17.36
C GLY A 182 -4.93 9.66 -18.12
N ALA A 183 -4.87 8.51 -17.44
CA ALA A 183 -5.26 7.23 -18.02
C ALA A 183 -6.75 7.14 -18.38
N TRP A 184 -7.63 7.89 -17.72
CA TRP A 184 -9.06 7.94 -18.06
C TRP A 184 -9.29 8.31 -19.52
N ASN A 185 -8.57 9.33 -20.01
CA ASN A 185 -8.68 9.75 -21.41
C ASN A 185 -8.24 8.65 -22.37
N ALA A 186 -7.22 7.88 -22.01
CA ALA A 186 -6.77 6.72 -22.77
C ALA A 186 -7.81 5.59 -22.78
N PHE A 187 -8.50 5.37 -21.65
CA PHE A 187 -9.60 4.40 -21.56
C PHE A 187 -10.79 4.80 -22.43
N GLU A 188 -11.21 6.07 -22.38
CA GLU A 188 -12.30 6.58 -23.21
C GLU A 188 -11.98 6.49 -24.71
N ALA A 189 -10.75 6.80 -25.10
CA ALA A 189 -10.30 6.73 -26.49
C ALA A 189 -10.41 5.32 -27.10
N VAL A 190 -10.41 4.27 -26.27
CA VAL A 190 -10.55 2.88 -26.71
C VAL A 190 -11.87 2.23 -26.29
N GLY A 191 -12.80 3.00 -25.71
CA GLY A 191 -14.10 2.52 -25.27
C GLY A 191 -14.05 1.59 -24.06
N LEU A 192 -13.01 1.67 -23.24
CA LEU A 192 -12.90 0.90 -22.00
C LEU A 192 -13.66 1.61 -20.88
N GLU A 193 -14.74 1.01 -20.41
CA GLU A 193 -15.56 1.59 -19.33
C GLU A 193 -14.93 1.33 -17.96
N ILE A 194 -14.68 2.40 -17.19
CA ILE A 194 -14.20 2.26 -15.79
C ILE A 194 -15.19 1.46 -14.93
N ALA A 195 -16.48 1.50 -15.24
CA ALA A 195 -17.49 0.75 -14.51
C ALA A 195 -17.18 -0.77 -14.45
N THR A 196 -16.54 -1.32 -15.48
CA THR A 196 -16.15 -2.74 -15.55
C THR A 196 -14.74 -3.00 -15.01
N GLU A 197 -13.89 -1.97 -14.98
CA GLU A 197 -12.48 -2.08 -14.58
C GLU A 197 -12.15 -1.52 -13.19
N ARG A 198 -13.08 -0.84 -12.51
CA ARG A 198 -12.83 -0.14 -11.23
C ARG A 198 -12.30 -1.04 -10.10
N GLU A 199 -12.53 -2.35 -10.16
CA GLU A 199 -11.97 -3.31 -9.20
C GLU A 199 -10.62 -3.89 -9.64
N CYS A 200 -10.16 -3.59 -10.86
CA CYS A 200 -8.91 -4.07 -11.44
C CYS A 200 -7.70 -3.18 -11.12
N PHE A 201 -7.84 -2.18 -10.25
CA PHE A 201 -6.76 -1.25 -9.91
C PHE A 201 -5.93 -1.72 -8.71
N VAL A 202 -4.63 -1.45 -8.80
CA VAL A 202 -3.65 -1.58 -7.72
C VAL A 202 -3.01 -0.22 -7.50
N TRP A 203 -2.90 0.20 -6.25
CA TRP A 203 -2.08 1.35 -5.86
C TRP A 203 -0.80 0.84 -5.20
N ARG A 204 0.33 1.01 -5.89
CA ARG A 204 1.67 0.68 -5.41
C ARG A 204 2.26 1.88 -4.69
N HIS A 205 2.77 1.67 -3.48
CA HIS A 205 3.45 2.72 -2.73
C HIS A 205 4.61 2.18 -1.89
N GLN A 206 5.54 3.07 -1.60
CA GLN A 206 6.65 2.81 -0.71
C GLN A 206 6.30 3.22 0.73
N MET A 207 6.65 2.38 1.70
CA MET A 207 6.50 2.64 3.12
C MET A 207 7.86 2.96 3.76
N ARG A 208 7.93 4.09 4.46
CA ARG A 208 9.11 4.55 5.21
C ARG A 208 8.91 4.33 6.72
N PRO A 209 9.96 4.48 7.57
CA PRO A 209 9.86 4.18 9.01
C PRO A 209 8.92 5.07 9.83
N HIS A 210 8.40 6.16 9.26
CA HIS A 210 7.51 7.07 9.98
C HIS A 210 6.10 6.47 10.14
N VAL A 211 5.85 5.82 11.29
CA VAL A 211 4.63 5.04 11.54
C VAL A 211 3.33 5.82 11.34
N LEU A 212 3.17 6.98 12.00
CA LEU A 212 1.90 7.71 11.97
C LEU A 212 1.58 8.30 10.59
N GLU A 213 2.59 8.83 9.89
CA GLU A 213 2.47 9.34 8.52
C GLU A 213 2.14 8.21 7.55
N GLY A 214 2.86 7.09 7.62
CA GLY A 214 2.62 5.92 6.78
C GLY A 214 1.20 5.37 6.94
N VAL A 215 0.71 5.23 8.17
CA VAL A 215 -0.68 4.81 8.45
C VAL A 215 -1.68 5.80 7.86
N ALA A 216 -1.48 7.11 8.09
CA ALA A 216 -2.37 8.15 7.56
C ALA A 216 -2.38 8.16 6.01
N MET A 217 -1.23 7.97 5.38
CA MET A 217 -1.06 7.92 3.93
C MET A 217 -1.79 6.71 3.32
N THR A 218 -1.62 5.51 3.88
CA THR A 218 -2.31 4.30 3.40
C THR A 218 -3.83 4.43 3.56
N ARG A 219 -4.32 5.03 4.66
CA ARG A 219 -5.75 5.34 4.84
C ARG A 219 -6.24 6.36 3.80
N ALA A 220 -5.46 7.41 3.56
CA ALA A 220 -5.78 8.45 2.60
C ALA A 220 -5.93 7.90 1.18
N MET A 221 -5.11 6.94 0.74
CA MET A 221 -5.24 6.29 -0.58
C MET A 221 -6.62 5.66 -0.79
N ARG A 222 -7.15 4.91 0.20
CA ARG A 222 -8.49 4.31 0.09
C ARG A 222 -9.57 5.38 0.00
N ILE A 223 -9.47 6.44 0.79
CA ILE A 223 -10.46 7.54 0.81
C ILE A 223 -10.43 8.31 -0.50
N LEU A 224 -9.24 8.65 -1.01
CA LEU A 224 -9.05 9.38 -2.26
C LEU A 224 -9.54 8.58 -3.45
N TRP A 225 -9.32 7.26 -3.47
CA TRP A 225 -9.89 6.39 -4.50
C TRP A 225 -11.43 6.47 -4.55
N GLN A 226 -12.11 6.39 -3.41
CA GLN A 226 -13.58 6.55 -3.37
C GLN A 226 -14.01 7.96 -3.79
N ARG A 227 -13.29 9.00 -3.32
CA ARG A 227 -13.58 10.40 -3.67
C ARG A 227 -13.43 10.64 -5.17
N TRP A 228 -12.42 10.05 -5.80
CA TRP A 228 -12.19 10.14 -7.24
C TRP A 228 -13.24 9.37 -8.04
N LEU A 229 -13.62 8.14 -7.63
CA LEU A 229 -14.73 7.42 -8.29
C LEU A 229 -16.04 8.23 -8.20
N LYS A 230 -16.33 8.79 -7.03
CA LYS A 230 -17.51 9.63 -6.81
C LYS A 230 -17.51 10.88 -7.69
N SER A 231 -16.37 11.55 -7.87
CA SER A 231 -16.28 12.73 -8.76
C SER A 231 -16.51 12.38 -10.23
N ARG A 232 -16.32 11.10 -10.60
CA ARG A 232 -16.64 10.54 -11.93
C ARG A 232 -18.00 9.86 -12.01
N SER A 233 -18.87 10.09 -11.03
CA SER A 233 -20.20 9.47 -10.93
C SER A 233 -20.16 7.93 -11.01
N GLN A 234 -19.06 7.31 -10.58
CA GLN A 234 -18.89 5.87 -10.52
C GLN A 234 -19.33 5.32 -9.16
N ALA A 235 -19.82 4.08 -9.16
CA ALA A 235 -20.10 3.36 -7.93
C ALA A 235 -18.80 3.13 -7.13
N PRO A 236 -18.87 3.12 -5.78
CA PRO A 236 -17.71 2.84 -4.94
C PRO A 236 -17.15 1.45 -5.24
N ALA A 237 -15.82 1.33 -5.24
CA ALA A 237 -15.13 0.05 -5.45
C ALA A 237 -13.86 -0.01 -4.59
N ASN A 238 -13.50 -1.20 -4.11
CA ASN A 238 -12.29 -1.36 -3.33
C ASN A 238 -11.05 -1.29 -4.23
N ILE A 239 -10.01 -0.63 -3.76
CA ILE A 239 -8.69 -0.64 -4.41
C ILE A 239 -7.75 -1.60 -3.67
N TRP A 240 -6.95 -2.32 -4.44
CA TRP A 240 -5.87 -3.14 -3.89
C TRP A 240 -4.67 -2.24 -3.57
N LEU A 241 -4.29 -2.16 -2.30
CA LEU A 241 -3.09 -1.43 -1.88
C LEU A 241 -1.90 -2.38 -1.80
N ASP A 242 -0.89 -2.12 -2.61
CA ASP A 242 0.34 -2.89 -2.67
C ASP A 242 1.48 -2.09 -2.03
N ALA A 243 1.85 -2.44 -0.81
CA ALA A 243 2.85 -1.73 -0.02
C ALA A 243 4.21 -2.43 -0.11
N ARG A 244 5.27 -1.64 -0.26
CA ARG A 244 6.64 -2.12 -0.23
C ARG A 244 7.45 -1.24 0.70
N THR A 245 8.23 -1.81 1.61
CA THR A 245 9.11 -0.97 2.43
C THR A 245 10.18 -0.31 1.56
N TYR A 246 10.71 0.82 2.03
CA TYR A 246 11.81 1.52 1.37
C TYR A 246 13.05 0.65 1.13
N ARG A 247 13.80 0.99 0.08
CA ARG A 247 15.12 0.41 -0.14
C ARG A 247 16.08 1.00 0.89
N PRO A 248 16.76 0.18 1.71
CA PRO A 248 17.67 0.69 2.71
C PRO A 248 18.87 1.37 2.06
N GLU A 249 19.25 2.52 2.60
CA GLU A 249 20.44 3.26 2.17
C GLU A 249 21.71 2.59 2.72
N VAL A 250 22.75 2.57 1.89
CA VAL A 250 24.07 2.04 2.27
C VAL A 250 24.86 3.16 2.93
N GLY A 251 25.26 2.95 4.19
CA GLY A 251 26.02 3.92 4.97
C GLY A 251 27.00 3.23 5.91
N GLU A 252 27.64 4.02 6.78
CA GLU A 252 28.54 3.54 7.81
C GLU A 252 27.77 2.75 8.89
N GLY A 253 28.28 1.57 9.27
CA GLY A 253 27.64 0.71 10.29
C GLY A 253 27.41 -0.72 9.80
N LEU A 254 26.70 -1.52 10.62
CA LEU A 254 26.36 -2.89 10.26
C LEU A 254 25.10 -2.92 9.40
N SER A 255 25.07 -3.78 8.37
CA SER A 255 23.87 -3.97 7.55
C SER A 255 22.65 -4.39 8.40
N THR A 256 22.88 -5.12 9.49
CA THR A 256 21.84 -5.56 10.43
C THR A 256 21.14 -4.41 11.16
N ASP A 257 21.78 -3.25 11.34
CA ASP A 257 21.15 -2.10 12.02
C ASP A 257 19.94 -1.58 11.22
N ARG A 258 19.96 -1.78 9.90
CA ARG A 258 18.86 -1.42 8.99
C ARG A 258 17.58 -2.20 9.30
N LEU A 259 17.66 -3.37 9.97
CA LEU A 259 16.48 -4.16 10.36
C LEU A 259 15.49 -3.36 11.23
N ILE A 260 15.98 -2.42 12.04
CA ILE A 260 15.11 -1.56 12.87
C ILE A 260 14.21 -0.69 11.98
N GLY A 261 14.80 -0.02 11.00
CA GLY A 261 14.06 0.81 10.04
C GLY A 261 13.12 -0.02 9.17
N MET A 262 13.56 -1.19 8.71
CA MET A 262 12.71 -2.13 7.96
C MET A 262 11.51 -2.61 8.79
N THR A 263 11.73 -2.90 10.07
CA THR A 263 10.66 -3.30 11.01
C THR A 263 9.68 -2.16 11.25
N SER A 264 10.16 -0.93 11.47
CA SER A 264 9.30 0.25 11.64
C SER A 264 8.46 0.54 10.39
N ALA A 265 9.04 0.42 9.19
CA ALA A 265 8.32 0.58 7.94
C ALA A 265 7.28 -0.55 7.73
N ALA A 266 7.64 -1.79 8.02
CA ALA A 266 6.71 -2.91 7.96
C ALA A 266 5.54 -2.74 8.95
N TYR A 267 5.83 -2.22 10.16
CA TYR A 267 4.83 -1.94 11.19
C TYR A 267 3.88 -0.82 10.76
N ALA A 268 4.42 0.28 10.22
CA ALA A 268 3.64 1.36 9.63
C ALA A 268 2.68 0.84 8.55
N SER A 269 3.19 0.00 7.66
CA SER A 269 2.39 -0.62 6.60
C SER A 269 1.30 -1.52 7.19
N ALA A 270 1.66 -2.48 8.04
CA ALA A 270 0.70 -3.39 8.65
C ALA A 270 -0.46 -2.64 9.32
N LEU A 271 -0.18 -1.59 10.11
CA LEU A 271 -1.21 -0.77 10.75
C LEU A 271 -2.07 0.03 9.75
N GLY A 272 -1.50 0.50 8.64
CA GLY A 272 -2.23 1.21 7.57
C GLY A 272 -3.18 0.31 6.76
N GLY A 273 -2.94 -1.01 6.82
CA GLY A 273 -3.83 -2.03 6.26
C GLY A 273 -3.76 -2.20 4.74
N PRO A 274 -2.58 -2.56 4.18
CA PRO A 274 -2.42 -2.87 2.77
C PRO A 274 -3.03 -4.24 2.42
N ASP A 275 -3.31 -4.47 1.15
CA ASP A 275 -3.77 -5.77 0.65
C ASP A 275 -2.59 -6.72 0.41
N SER A 276 -1.45 -6.22 -0.07
CA SER A 276 -0.16 -6.93 -0.07
C SER A 276 0.94 -6.11 0.59
N LEU A 277 1.84 -6.79 1.28
CA LEU A 277 3.03 -6.21 1.87
C LEU A 277 4.27 -6.99 1.44
N GLU A 278 5.26 -6.25 0.95
CA GLU A 278 6.62 -6.74 0.77
C GLU A 278 7.57 -5.94 1.66
N VAL A 279 8.24 -6.64 2.56
CA VAL A 279 9.39 -6.09 3.27
C VAL A 279 10.62 -6.39 2.42
N LEU A 280 11.38 -5.37 2.04
CA LEU A 280 12.62 -5.56 1.32
C LEU A 280 13.70 -6.10 2.26
N PRO A 281 14.64 -6.93 1.78
CA PRO A 281 15.77 -7.37 2.59
C PRO A 281 16.63 -6.19 3.05
N HIS A 282 17.12 -6.24 4.29
CA HIS A 282 17.95 -5.17 4.88
C HIS A 282 19.29 -4.96 4.16
N ASP A 283 19.76 -5.99 3.44
CA ASP A 283 20.97 -6.03 2.62
C ASP A 283 20.70 -5.74 1.13
N SER A 284 19.45 -5.45 0.74
CA SER A 284 19.09 -5.16 -0.65
C SER A 284 19.67 -3.83 -1.18
N GLY A 285 20.17 -2.96 -0.29
CA GLY A 285 20.94 -1.78 -0.68
C GLY A 285 22.33 -2.14 -1.23
N ASP A 286 22.90 -3.27 -0.78
CA ASP A 286 24.27 -3.69 -1.09
C ASP A 286 24.36 -4.50 -2.41
N GLY A 287 23.23 -4.73 -3.09
CA GLY A 287 23.13 -5.45 -4.35
C GLY A 287 22.02 -6.50 -4.35
N MET A 288 22.34 -7.70 -4.83
CA MET A 288 21.43 -8.85 -4.75
C MET A 288 21.29 -9.28 -3.30
N ALA A 289 20.07 -9.26 -2.78
CA ALA A 289 19.81 -9.64 -1.40
C ALA A 289 20.16 -11.11 -1.12
N SER A 290 20.77 -11.36 0.03
CA SER A 290 21.10 -12.72 0.46
C SER A 290 19.84 -13.53 0.80
N SER A 291 19.97 -14.86 0.80
CA SER A 291 18.91 -15.76 1.25
C SER A 291 18.54 -15.51 2.72
N GLU A 292 19.51 -15.11 3.54
CA GLU A 292 19.29 -14.72 4.93
C GLU A 292 18.48 -13.43 5.02
N GLY A 293 18.85 -12.39 4.28
CA GLY A 293 18.13 -11.12 4.22
C GLY A 293 16.67 -11.31 3.81
N LYS A 294 16.40 -12.16 2.81
CA LYS A 294 15.04 -12.53 2.39
C LYS A 294 14.27 -13.26 3.49
N ARG A 295 14.93 -14.17 4.22
CA ARG A 295 14.32 -14.85 5.38
C ARG A 295 13.97 -13.86 6.49
N TRP A 296 14.86 -12.92 6.82
CA TRP A 296 14.59 -11.87 7.80
C TRP A 296 13.39 -11.02 7.39
N ALA A 297 13.33 -10.60 6.13
CA ALA A 297 12.21 -9.82 5.60
C ALA A 297 10.85 -10.54 5.73
N ARG A 298 10.77 -11.84 5.41
CA ARG A 298 9.56 -12.64 5.63
C ARG A 298 9.22 -12.77 7.11
N ASN A 299 10.21 -13.06 7.95
CA ASN A 299 9.99 -13.30 9.38
C ASN A 299 9.50 -12.05 10.12
N ILE A 300 9.92 -10.85 9.73
CA ILE A 300 9.35 -9.60 10.29
C ILE A 300 7.83 -9.58 10.14
N GLN A 301 7.32 -9.97 8.97
CA GLN A 301 5.88 -10.01 8.70
C GLN A 301 5.19 -11.15 9.46
N HIS A 302 5.80 -12.33 9.54
CA HIS A 302 5.27 -13.46 10.32
C HIS A 302 5.16 -13.12 11.81
N LEU A 303 6.18 -12.48 12.40
CA LEU A 303 6.14 -12.03 13.80
C LEU A 303 5.00 -11.03 14.03
N MET A 304 4.82 -10.06 13.12
CA MET A 304 3.73 -9.09 13.20
C MET A 304 2.34 -9.75 13.11
N ARG A 305 2.21 -10.77 12.26
CA ARG A 305 0.94 -11.45 12.05
C ARG A 305 0.64 -12.45 13.14
N GLU A 306 1.53 -13.41 13.37
CA GLU A 306 1.28 -14.60 14.19
C GLU A 306 1.54 -14.36 15.68
N GLU A 307 2.54 -13.54 16.04
CA GLU A 307 2.89 -13.30 17.44
C GLU A 307 2.28 -11.99 17.97
N ALA A 308 2.40 -10.89 17.22
CA ALA A 308 1.85 -9.59 17.63
C ALA A 308 0.35 -9.43 17.31
N GLY A 309 -0.21 -10.28 16.44
CA GLY A 309 -1.65 -10.29 16.14
C GLY A 309 -2.17 -9.06 15.39
N LEU A 310 -1.32 -8.33 14.66
CA LEU A 310 -1.70 -7.06 14.00
C LEU A 310 -2.77 -7.22 12.92
N HIS A 311 -2.97 -8.45 12.43
CA HIS A 311 -3.98 -8.78 11.42
C HIS A 311 -5.39 -8.98 11.99
N ARG A 312 -5.58 -9.00 13.32
CA ARG A 312 -6.86 -9.41 13.92
C ARG A 312 -7.95 -8.35 13.87
N VAL A 313 -7.59 -7.07 13.87
CA VAL A 313 -8.53 -5.94 13.95
C VAL A 313 -8.36 -5.07 12.71
N PHE A 314 -9.45 -4.79 12.00
CA PHE A 314 -9.47 -3.84 10.90
C PHE A 314 -9.28 -2.40 11.41
N ASP A 315 -8.40 -1.62 10.76
CA ASP A 315 -8.05 -0.23 11.10
C ASP A 315 -7.80 0.00 12.61
N PRO A 316 -6.77 -0.65 13.21
CA PRO A 316 -6.54 -0.58 14.66
C PRO A 316 -6.20 0.82 15.17
N MET A 317 -5.77 1.73 14.28
CA MET A 317 -5.49 3.14 14.59
C MET A 317 -6.69 4.06 14.34
N GLY A 318 -7.81 3.53 13.87
CA GLY A 318 -9.07 4.26 13.71
C GLY A 318 -9.53 4.87 15.04
N GLY A 319 -9.93 6.13 15.01
CA GLY A 319 -10.27 6.91 16.20
C GLY A 319 -9.09 7.55 16.93
N SER A 320 -7.83 7.24 16.55
CA SER A 320 -6.67 8.00 17.01
C SER A 320 -6.75 9.45 16.52
N ARG A 321 -6.77 10.41 17.44
CA ARG A 321 -6.93 11.84 17.12
C ARG A 321 -5.84 12.36 16.16
N VAL A 322 -4.61 11.87 16.31
CA VAL A 322 -3.49 12.18 15.39
C VAL A 322 -3.78 11.61 14.01
N VAL A 323 -4.02 10.31 13.94
CA VAL A 323 -4.11 9.60 12.65
C VAL A 323 -5.33 10.09 11.88
N GLU A 324 -6.47 10.31 12.53
CA GLU A 324 -7.65 10.89 11.89
C GLU A 324 -7.37 12.30 11.34
N ALA A 325 -6.72 13.16 12.12
CA ALA A 325 -6.39 14.51 11.67
C ALA A 325 -5.39 14.49 10.50
N TRP A 326 -4.32 13.71 10.60
CA TRP A 326 -3.32 13.59 9.54
C TRP A 326 -3.90 12.97 8.27
N THR A 327 -4.73 11.93 8.40
CA THR A 327 -5.43 11.32 7.26
C THR A 327 -6.29 12.38 6.56
N ALA A 328 -7.09 13.14 7.30
CA ALA A 328 -7.92 14.19 6.74
C ALA A 328 -7.09 15.30 6.07
N SER A 329 -6.02 15.76 6.72
CA SER A 329 -5.13 16.77 6.15
C SER A 329 -4.45 16.31 4.87
N LEU A 330 -3.96 15.06 4.81
CA LEU A 330 -3.38 14.49 3.60
C LEU A 330 -4.40 14.38 2.47
N VAL A 331 -5.63 13.92 2.78
CA VAL A 331 -6.72 13.82 1.80
C VAL A 331 -7.05 15.19 1.21
N GLU A 332 -7.28 16.21 2.04
CA GLU A 332 -7.63 17.54 1.52
C GLU A 332 -6.44 18.18 0.78
N ALA A 333 -5.23 18.12 1.33
CA ALA A 333 -4.06 18.71 0.68
C ALA A 333 -3.76 18.06 -0.69
N ALA A 334 -3.85 16.73 -0.79
CA ALA A 334 -3.65 16.02 -2.04
C ALA A 334 -4.76 16.31 -3.06
N TRP A 335 -6.02 16.42 -2.60
CA TRP A 335 -7.14 16.74 -3.47
C TRP A 335 -7.07 18.19 -4.00
N ASP A 336 -6.74 19.15 -3.14
CA ASP A 336 -6.56 20.55 -3.53
C ASP A 336 -5.40 20.71 -4.52
N ALA A 337 -4.29 19.99 -4.30
CA ALA A 337 -3.16 19.97 -5.23
C ALA A 337 -3.56 19.38 -6.59
N PHE A 338 -4.32 18.28 -6.58
CA PHE A 338 -4.85 17.67 -7.79
C PHE A 338 -5.78 18.63 -8.55
N GLU A 339 -6.76 19.25 -7.89
CA GLU A 339 -7.69 20.19 -8.54
C GLU A 339 -6.96 21.38 -9.18
N LYS A 340 -5.94 21.93 -8.52
CA LYS A 340 -5.11 23.00 -9.08
C LYS A 340 -4.39 22.56 -10.35
N GLN A 341 -3.83 21.36 -10.37
CA GLN A 341 -3.16 20.82 -11.56
C GLN A 341 -4.13 20.51 -12.70
N MET A 342 -5.40 20.19 -12.41
CA MET A 342 -6.41 19.95 -13.44
C MET A 342 -6.95 21.26 -14.05
N GLN A 343 -6.72 22.40 -13.41
CA GLN A 343 -7.16 23.72 -13.87
C GLN A 343 -6.07 24.49 -14.64
N SER A 344 -4.81 24.09 -14.51
CA SER A 344 -3.63 24.70 -15.16
C SER A 344 -3.37 24.13 -16.54
#